data_AF-A0A933VMK1-F1
#
_entry.id   AF-A0A933VMK1-F1
#
_cell.length_a   1.000
_cell.length_b   1.000
_cell.length_c   1.000
_cell.angle_alpha   90.00
_cell.angle_beta   90.00
_cell.angle_gamma   90.00
#
_symmetry.space_group_name_H-M   'P 1'
#
loop_
_entity.id
_entity.type
_entity.pdbx_description
1 polymer ?
#
loop_
_entity_poly.entity_id
_entity_poly.type
_entity_poly.pdbx_seq_one_letter_code
_entity_poly.pdbx_strand_id
1 'polypeptide(L)' 'MNVRTGDVIEVDVEGGTVTALVLLATPEAVILDPCDGSTPMVFRPEHLDSARIFDGANA' A
#
# COMPACT_ATOMS: atom_id res chain seq x y z
N MET A 1 9.38 2.13 -7.91
CA MET A 1 8.04 1.96 -7.32
C MET A 1 6.99 1.81 -8.41
N ASN A 2 6.28 0.67 -8.43
CA ASN A 2 5.18 0.40 -9.36
C ASN A 2 3.80 0.75 -8.77
N VAL A 3 3.74 1.06 -7.47
CA VAL A 3 2.54 1.45 -6.73
C VAL A 3 2.07 2.86 -7.12
N ARG A 4 0.76 3.03 -7.28
CA ARG A 4 0.10 4.28 -7.64
C ARG A 4 -1.03 4.60 -6.66
N THR A 5 -1.36 5.88 -6.55
CA THR A 5 -2.57 6.32 -5.84
C THR A 5 -3.80 5.59 -6.39
N GLY A 6 -4.59 5.00 -5.49
CA GLY A 6 -5.78 4.22 -5.80
C GLY A 6 -5.54 2.72 -5.95
N ASP A 7 -4.29 2.26 -5.99
CA ASP A 7 -4.01 0.82 -5.96
C ASP A 7 -4.44 0.21 -4.63
N VAL A 8 -4.91 -1.03 -4.67
CA VAL A 8 -5.02 -1.88 -3.47
C VAL A 8 -3.83 -2.80 -3.46
N ILE A 9 -3.10 -2.84 -2.35
CA ILE A 9 -1.85 -3.59 -2.25
C ILE A 9 -1.83 -4.46 -0.99
N GLU A 10 -1.04 -5.53 -1.03
CA GLU A 10 -0.67 -6.35 0.10
C GLU A 10 0.79 -6.06 0.47
N VAL A 11 1.03 -5.75 1.74
CA VAL A 11 2.35 -5.38 2.28
C VAL A 11 2.63 -6.11 3.58
N ASP A 12 3.89 -6.50 3.78
CA ASP A 12 4.35 -7.03 5.05
C ASP A 12 4.70 -5.89 6.01
N VAL A 13 4.14 -5.95 7.22
CA VAL A 13 4.37 -5.01 8.31
C VAL A 13 4.80 -5.77 9.57
N GLU A 14 5.27 -5.04 10.58
CA GLU A 14 5.51 -5.67 11.89
C GLU A 14 4.20 -6.23 12.45
N GLY A 15 4.12 -7.54 12.60
CA GLY A 15 2.94 -8.23 13.12
C GLY A 15 2.10 -8.97 12.06
N GLY A 16 2.44 -8.88 10.77
CA GLY A 16 1.85 -9.72 9.73
C GLY A 16 1.74 -9.04 8.37
N THR A 17 0.88 -9.58 7.53
CA THR A 17 0.60 -9.05 6.19
C THR A 17 -0.74 -8.31 6.23
N VAL A 18 -0.77 -7.11 5.64
CA VAL A 18 -1.96 -6.24 5.62
C VAL A 18 -2.32 -5.90 4.17
N THR A 19 -3.62 -5.91 3.86
CA THR A 19 -4.16 -5.33 2.63
C THR A 19 -4.53 -3.88 2.89
N ALA A 20 -4.08 -2.96 2.03
CA ALA A 20 -4.31 -1.54 2.20
C ALA A 20 -4.61 -0.84 0.86
N LEU A 21 -5.40 0.23 0.92
CA LEU A 21 -5.61 1.18 -0.16
C LEU A 21 -4.50 2.23 -0.16
N VAL A 22 -3.93 2.50 -1.32
CA VAL A 22 -2.94 3.57 -1.49
C VAL A 22 -3.66 4.90 -1.63
N LEU A 23 -3.62 5.72 -0.57
CA LEU A 23 -4.25 7.04 -0.55
C LEU A 23 -3.45 8.08 -1.35
N LEU A 24 -2.12 7.99 -1.32
CA LEU A 24 -1.21 8.90 -2.02
C LEU A 24 0.12 8.19 -2.30
N ALA A 25 0.61 8.27 -3.53
CA ALA A 25 1.94 7.84 -3.91
C ALA A 25 2.74 9.00 -4.53
N THR A 26 3.83 9.42 -3.86
CA THR A 26 4.81 10.39 -4.37
C THR A 26 6.21 9.77 -4.43
N PRO A 27 7.19 10.44 -5.06
CA PRO A 27 8.58 9.98 -5.04
C PRO A 27 9.21 9.89 -3.64
N GLU A 28 8.65 10.58 -2.65
CA GLU A 28 9.19 10.67 -1.28
C GLU A 28 8.43 9.81 -0.27
N ALA A 29 7.13 9.59 -0.47
CA ALA A 29 6.29 8.88 0.47
C ALA A 29 5.08 8.22 -0.19
N VAL A 30 4.61 7.15 0.45
CA VAL A 30 3.35 6.48 0.14
C VAL A 30 2.51 6.40 1.40
N ILE A 31 1.25 6.81 1.31
CA ILE A 31 0.28 6.72 2.40
C ILE A 31 -0.67 5.57 2.11
N LEU A 32 -0.76 4.63 3.06
CA LEU A 32 -1.57 3.43 2.97
C LEU A 32 -2.66 3.44 4.05
N ASP A 33 -3.88 3.13 3.66
CA ASP A 33 -5.01 2.94 4.57
C ASP A 33 -5.40 1.46 4.61
N PRO A 34 -5.24 0.77 5.75
CA PRO A 34 -5.69 -0.61 5.90
C PRO A 34 -7.22 -0.78 5.90
N CYS A 35 -7.98 0.33 5.88
CA CYS A 35 -9.45 0.36 5.87
C CYS A 35 -10.11 -0.37 7.05
N ASP A 36 -9.39 -0.49 8.18
CA ASP A 36 -9.86 -1.13 9.41
C ASP A 36 -10.20 -0.11 10.53
N GLY A 37 -10.12 1.19 10.23
CA GLY A 37 -10.37 2.28 11.16
C GLY A 37 -9.14 2.70 11.98
N SER A 38 -7.98 2.06 11.78
CA SER A 38 -6.71 2.52 12.34
C SER A 38 -6.15 3.73 11.60
N THR A 39 -5.08 4.32 12.14
CA THR A 39 -4.40 5.46 11.51
C THR A 39 -3.67 5.00 10.24
N PRO A 40 -3.77 5.73 9.12
CA PRO A 40 -2.99 5.43 7.91
C PRO A 40 -1.48 5.35 8.17
N MET A 41 -0.84 4.42 7.48
CA MET A 41 0.59 4.17 7.57
C MET A 41 1.34 4.96 6.49
N VAL A 42 2.55 5.42 6.82
CA VAL A 42 3.42 6.14 5.88
C VAL A 42 4.66 5.31 5.60
N PHE A 43 4.88 4.99 4.33
CA PHE A 43 6.02 4.23 3.85
C PHE A 43 6.91 5.11 2.97
N ARG A 44 8.20 4.78 2.95
CA ARG A 44 9.06 5.22 1.86
C ARG A 44 8.85 4.32 0.64
N PRO A 45 8.90 4.86 -0.59
CA PRO A 45 8.73 4.08 -1.81
C PRO A 45 9.62 2.83 -1.89
N GLU A 46 10.87 2.91 -1.43
CA GLU A 46 11.83 1.79 -1.46
C GLU A 46 11.43 0.61 -0.56
N HIS A 47 10.52 0.80 0.40
CA HIS A 47 10.03 -0.28 1.26
C HIS A 47 8.86 -1.05 0.65
N LEU A 48 8.35 -0.62 -0.51
CA LEU A 48 7.19 -1.21 -1.17
C LEU A 48 7.55 -2.01 -2.42
N ASP A 49 8.83 -2.29 -2.64
CA ASP A 49 9.29 -3.05 -3.82
C ASP A 49 8.79 -4.50 -3.81
N SER A 50 8.47 -5.07 -2.64
CA SER A 50 7.87 -6.40 -2.49
C SER A 50 6.34 -6.39 -2.41
N ALA A 51 5.70 -5.22 -2.48
CA ALA A 51 4.25 -5.13 -2.37
C ALA A 51 3.56 -5.84 -3.54
N ARG A 52 2.54 -6.64 -3.25
CA ARG A 52 1.68 -7.22 -4.28
C ARG A 52 0.55 -6.26 -4.59
N ILE A 53 0.40 -5.88 -5.85
CA ILE A 53 -0.70 -5.03 -6.31
C ILE A 53 -1.87 -5.93 -6.74
N PHE A 54 -3.08 -5.65 -6.24
CA PHE A 54 -4.30 -6.32 -6.67
C PHE A 54 -4.87 -5.62 -7.92
N ASP A 55 -4.97 -6.36 -9.01
CA ASP A 55 -5.62 -5.92 -10.25
C ASP A 55 -7.09 -6.37 -10.24
N GLY A 56 -8.01 -5.40 -10.16
CA GLY A 56 -9.46 -5.63 -10.22
C GLY A 56 -9.98 -5.96 -11.62
N ALA A 57 -9.16 -5.88 -12.67
CA ALA A 57 -9.58 -6.16 -14.05
C ALA A 57 -9.83 -7.65 -14.33
N ASN A 58 -9.52 -8.54 -13.38
CA ASN A 58 -9.77 -9.98 -13.47
C ASN A 58 -10.68 -10.52 -12.36
N ALA A 59 -11.43 -9.66 -11.66
CA ALA A 59 -12.38 -10.04 -10.61
C ALA A 59 -13.80 -10.29 -11.15
#